data_AF-A0AAW8F7C8-F1
#
_entry.id   AF-A0AAW8F7C8-F1
#
_cell.length_a   1.000
_cell.length_b   1.000
_cell.length_c   1.000
_cell.angle_alpha   90.00
_cell.angle_beta   90.00
_cell.angle_gamma   90.00
#
_symmetry.space_group_name_H-M   'P 1'
#
loop_
_entity.id
_entity.type
_entity.pdbx_description
1 polymer ?
#
loop_
_entity_poly.entity_id
_entity_poly.type
_entity_poly.pdbx_seq_one_letter_code
_entity_poly.pdbx_strand_id
1 'polypeptide(L)'
;MARRTEYDESQAAGRLRGPIASFRWARHTGLVPAPDASSYKWSRATVEAMDADTIRASLPHEPISAAAAADRIARALGTPNVPDEPPVVSAFAVRRLIACGLLTDLTANPEAVLINPDQVTAVCGIEGLAQRLAAEAPLGPDQAAARLGVRRVDFDYMRDLLWVRPAERREVRFGTSRAGAVMVPMFTTASIDALPGAHPEVDWEQLRSVGKGQRSPLAVLVRAMAADAGQLTA
;
A
#
# COMPACT_ATOMS: atom_id res chain seq x y z
N MET A 1 32.94 -16.26 -21.85
CA MET A 1 31.93 -15.88 -20.84
C MET A 1 30.96 -17.04 -20.66
N ALA A 2 30.78 -17.53 -19.43
CA ALA A 2 29.81 -18.58 -19.15
C ALA A 2 28.39 -18.09 -19.48
N ARG A 3 27.59 -18.92 -20.14
CA ARG A 3 26.18 -18.61 -20.46
C ARG A 3 25.37 -18.63 -19.16
N ARG A 4 24.63 -17.56 -18.90
CA ARG A 4 23.70 -17.47 -17.76
C ARG A 4 22.60 -18.53 -17.89
N THR A 5 22.30 -19.23 -16.79
CA THR A 5 21.34 -20.35 -16.74
C THR A 5 20.00 -19.98 -16.10
N GLU A 6 19.96 -18.87 -15.35
CA GLU A 6 18.78 -18.39 -14.62
C GLU A 6 18.64 -16.87 -14.81
N TYR A 7 17.40 -16.39 -14.84
CA TYR A 7 17.06 -14.99 -15.08
C TYR A 7 16.11 -14.50 -13.99
N ASP A 8 16.45 -13.39 -13.34
CA ASP A 8 15.45 -12.59 -12.62
C ASP A 8 14.53 -11.86 -13.62
N GLU A 9 13.52 -11.16 -13.12
CA GLU A 9 12.53 -10.44 -13.93
C GLU A 9 13.15 -9.44 -14.92
N SER A 10 14.06 -8.59 -14.45
CA SER A 10 14.73 -7.58 -15.28
C SER A 10 15.58 -8.25 -16.37
N GLN A 11 16.27 -9.33 -16.02
CA GLN A 11 17.11 -10.09 -16.95
C GLN A 11 16.27 -10.85 -17.98
N ALA A 12 15.13 -11.42 -17.59
CA ALA A 12 14.22 -12.12 -18.48
C ALA A 12 13.60 -11.13 -19.49
N ALA A 13 13.08 -9.99 -19.01
CA ALA A 13 12.56 -8.93 -19.87
C ALA A 13 13.62 -8.44 -20.88
N GLY A 14 14.85 -8.19 -20.40
CA GLY A 14 15.98 -7.82 -21.25
C GLY A 14 16.34 -8.88 -22.29
N ARG A 15 16.29 -10.17 -21.92
CA ARG A 15 16.53 -11.30 -22.83
C ARG A 15 15.48 -11.37 -23.94
N LEU A 16 14.23 -11.05 -23.62
CA LEU A 16 13.08 -10.99 -24.53
C LEU A 16 13.00 -9.66 -25.31
N ARG A 17 13.95 -8.73 -25.09
CA ARG A 17 14.01 -7.41 -25.75
C ARG A 17 12.71 -6.59 -25.56
N GLY A 18 12.12 -6.69 -24.37
CA GLY A 18 10.88 -5.99 -24.02
C GLY A 18 11.05 -5.11 -22.78
N PRO A 19 10.19 -4.09 -22.59
CA PRO A 19 10.09 -3.36 -21.34
C PRO A 19 9.71 -4.31 -20.19
N ILE A 20 10.28 -4.08 -19.02
CA ILE A 20 9.92 -4.83 -17.80
C ILE A 20 8.44 -4.66 -17.42
N ALA A 21 7.83 -3.50 -17.74
CA ALA A 21 6.41 -3.27 -17.53
C ALA A 21 5.55 -4.28 -18.32
N SER A 22 5.89 -4.54 -19.59
CA SER A 22 5.20 -5.55 -20.40
C SER A 22 5.40 -6.95 -19.83
N PHE A 23 6.60 -7.27 -19.34
CA PHE A 23 6.86 -8.57 -18.71
C PHE A 23 6.05 -8.76 -17.41
N ARG A 24 5.98 -7.73 -16.56
CA ARG A 24 5.17 -7.72 -15.33
C ARG A 24 3.69 -7.87 -15.63
N TRP A 25 3.19 -7.16 -16.63
CA TRP A 25 1.81 -7.26 -17.06
C TRP A 25 1.49 -8.64 -17.63
N ALA A 26 2.36 -9.19 -18.48
CA ALA A 26 2.24 -10.53 -19.02
C ALA A 26 2.25 -11.60 -17.91
N ARG A 27 3.05 -11.40 -16.84
CA ARG A 27 3.01 -12.27 -15.66
C ARG A 27 1.69 -12.15 -14.90
N HIS A 28 1.19 -10.95 -14.69
CA HIS A 28 -0.08 -10.72 -14.01
C HIS A 28 -1.26 -11.36 -14.75
N THR A 29 -1.25 -11.32 -16.09
CA THR A 29 -2.28 -11.90 -16.96
C THR A 29 -2.08 -13.40 -17.23
N GLY A 30 -0.99 -14.00 -16.75
CA GLY A 30 -0.69 -15.42 -16.90
C GLY A 30 -0.02 -15.82 -18.23
N LEU A 31 0.32 -14.86 -19.09
CA LEU A 31 1.10 -15.10 -20.30
C LEU A 31 2.56 -15.50 -20.00
N VAL A 32 3.16 -14.91 -18.96
CA VAL A 32 4.45 -15.35 -18.42
C VAL A 32 4.18 -16.37 -17.31
N PRO A 33 4.72 -17.61 -17.41
CA PRO A 33 4.53 -18.63 -16.39
C PRO A 33 5.19 -18.26 -15.06
N ALA A 34 4.81 -18.96 -13.99
CA ALA A 34 5.48 -18.84 -12.71
C ALA A 34 6.99 -19.20 -12.84
N PRO A 35 7.87 -18.59 -12.02
CA PRO A 35 9.27 -18.98 -11.92
C PRO A 35 9.47 -20.48 -11.68
N ASP A 36 10.36 -21.12 -12.46
CA ASP A 36 10.63 -22.56 -12.42
C ASP A 36 12.03 -22.92 -11.85
N ALA A 37 12.95 -21.95 -11.76
CA ALA A 37 14.28 -22.20 -11.20
C ALA A 37 14.36 -21.88 -9.69
N SER A 38 13.64 -20.85 -9.25
CA SER A 38 13.49 -20.49 -7.84
C SER A 38 12.19 -19.70 -7.63
N SER A 39 11.90 -19.26 -6.41
CA SER A 39 10.71 -18.44 -6.13
C SER A 39 10.62 -17.12 -6.90
N TYR A 40 11.72 -16.66 -7.53
CA TYR A 40 11.77 -15.38 -8.25
C TYR A 40 12.61 -15.43 -9.54
N LYS A 41 13.04 -16.61 -9.99
CA LYS A 41 13.84 -16.76 -11.22
C LYS A 41 13.30 -17.82 -12.17
N TRP A 42 13.45 -17.53 -13.45
CA TRP A 42 13.17 -18.46 -14.53
C TRP A 42 14.43 -19.14 -15.01
N SER A 43 14.33 -20.42 -15.35
CA SER A 43 15.37 -21.11 -16.06
C SER A 43 15.51 -20.53 -17.47
N ARG A 44 16.69 -20.70 -18.05
CA ARG A 44 16.94 -20.29 -19.43
C ARG A 44 15.97 -20.92 -20.43
N ALA A 45 15.69 -22.22 -20.26
CA ALA A 45 14.80 -22.94 -21.16
C ALA A 45 13.40 -22.31 -21.17
N THR A 46 12.89 -21.97 -19.98
CA THR A 46 11.60 -21.30 -19.83
C THR A 46 11.60 -19.92 -20.48
N VAL A 47 12.61 -19.09 -20.26
CA VAL A 47 12.68 -17.75 -20.90
C VAL A 47 12.80 -17.86 -22.42
N GLU A 48 13.58 -18.81 -22.95
CA GLU A 48 13.75 -18.97 -24.40
C GLU A 48 12.51 -19.58 -25.08
N ALA A 49 11.62 -20.23 -24.33
CA ALA A 49 10.34 -20.73 -24.82
C ALA A 49 9.21 -19.69 -24.81
N MET A 50 9.38 -18.56 -24.11
CA MET A 50 8.36 -17.50 -24.06
C MET A 50 8.22 -16.79 -25.41
N ASP A 51 6.98 -16.50 -25.79
CA ASP A 51 6.70 -15.68 -26.96
C ASP A 51 6.94 -14.19 -26.64
N ALA A 52 8.11 -13.69 -27.07
CA ALA A 52 8.52 -12.32 -26.85
C ALA A 52 7.60 -11.30 -27.53
N ASP A 53 7.02 -11.61 -28.68
CA ASP A 53 6.15 -10.69 -29.42
C ASP A 53 4.80 -10.58 -28.73
N THR A 54 4.23 -11.71 -28.31
CA THR A 54 3.00 -11.72 -27.51
C THR A 54 3.17 -11.00 -26.17
N ILE A 55 4.30 -11.20 -25.47
CA ILE A 55 4.57 -10.51 -24.20
C ILE A 55 4.67 -8.99 -24.41
N ARG A 56 5.36 -8.53 -25.46
CA ARG A 56 5.49 -7.08 -25.74
C ARG A 56 4.16 -6.46 -26.15
N ALA A 57 3.35 -7.17 -26.94
CA ALA A 57 2.04 -6.71 -27.38
C ALA A 57 0.97 -6.76 -26.28
N SER A 58 1.20 -7.49 -25.18
CA SER A 58 0.21 -7.66 -24.09
C SER A 58 -0.14 -6.36 -23.36
N LEU A 59 0.72 -5.35 -23.43
CA LEU A 59 0.54 -4.03 -22.82
C LEU A 59 0.48 -2.96 -23.93
N PRO A 60 -0.68 -2.80 -24.58
CA PRO A 60 -0.80 -1.98 -25.80
C PRO A 60 -0.71 -0.47 -25.53
N HIS A 61 -1.07 -0.04 -24.32
CA HIS A 61 -1.06 1.35 -23.91
C HIS A 61 0.11 1.64 -22.97
N GLU A 62 0.69 2.83 -23.10
CA GLU A 62 1.78 3.27 -22.23
C GLU A 62 1.33 3.29 -20.76
N PRO A 63 2.12 2.71 -19.82
CA PRO A 63 1.81 2.77 -18.40
C PRO A 63 1.72 4.20 -17.89
N ILE A 64 0.81 4.44 -16.97
CA ILE A 64 0.59 5.75 -16.36
C ILE A 64 1.08 5.77 -14.93
N SER A 65 1.46 6.95 -14.44
CA SER A 65 1.85 7.16 -13.05
C SER A 65 0.68 6.96 -12.09
N ALA A 66 0.97 6.70 -10.81
CA ALA A 66 -0.05 6.66 -9.77
C ALA A 66 -0.88 7.96 -9.65
N ALA A 67 -0.29 9.13 -9.92
CA ALA A 67 -1.04 10.40 -9.92
C ALA A 67 -2.04 10.45 -11.08
N ALA A 68 -1.60 10.09 -12.30
CA ALA A 68 -2.49 10.05 -13.46
C ALA A 68 -3.59 8.99 -13.32
N ALA A 69 -3.30 7.85 -12.70
CA ALA A 69 -4.32 6.85 -12.35
C ALA A 69 -5.33 7.41 -11.35
N ALA A 70 -4.86 8.13 -10.32
CA ALA A 70 -5.73 8.75 -9.32
C ALA A 70 -6.69 9.77 -9.95
N ASP A 71 -6.21 10.60 -10.89
CA ASP A 71 -7.05 11.57 -11.61
C ASP A 71 -8.13 10.89 -12.45
N ARG A 72 -7.81 9.77 -13.10
CA ARG A 72 -8.78 8.98 -13.87
C ARG A 72 -9.86 8.39 -12.96
N ILE A 73 -9.46 7.84 -11.81
CA ILE A 73 -10.40 7.29 -10.83
C ILE A 73 -11.29 8.40 -10.25
N ALA A 74 -10.70 9.53 -9.83
CA ALA A 74 -11.42 10.68 -9.32
C ALA A 74 -12.49 11.17 -10.31
N ARG A 75 -12.13 11.26 -11.60
CA ARG A 75 -13.06 11.62 -12.68
C ARG A 75 -14.18 10.60 -12.84
N ALA A 76 -13.86 9.30 -12.81
CA ALA A 76 -14.87 8.24 -12.92
C ALA A 76 -15.87 8.23 -11.76
N LEU A 77 -15.44 8.66 -10.58
CA LEU A 77 -16.30 8.81 -9.39
C LEU A 77 -17.11 10.11 -9.37
N GLY A 78 -16.99 10.98 -10.39
CA GLY A 78 -17.68 12.27 -10.45
C GLY A 78 -17.09 13.36 -9.54
N THR A 79 -15.89 13.13 -8.99
CA THR A 79 -15.20 14.04 -8.07
C THR A 79 -13.76 14.28 -8.55
N PRO A 80 -13.56 14.93 -9.70
CA PRO A 80 -12.23 15.09 -10.29
C PRO A 80 -11.29 15.83 -9.35
N ASN A 81 -10.03 15.40 -9.30
CA ASN A 81 -8.98 16.13 -8.58
C ASN A 81 -8.77 17.50 -9.23
N VAL A 82 -8.63 18.53 -8.40
CA VAL A 82 -8.36 19.89 -8.83
C VAL A 82 -6.87 20.19 -8.58
N PRO A 83 -6.16 20.82 -9.53
CA PRO A 83 -4.80 21.29 -9.29
C PRO A 83 -4.73 22.19 -8.06
N ASP A 84 -3.64 22.10 -7.31
CA ASP A 84 -3.36 22.88 -6.10
C ASP A 84 -4.32 22.66 -4.90
N GLU A 85 -5.33 21.79 -5.05
CA GLU A 85 -6.17 21.33 -3.96
C GLU A 85 -5.73 19.96 -3.43
N PRO A 86 -6.04 19.62 -2.16
CA PRO A 86 -5.89 18.26 -1.68
C PRO A 86 -6.68 17.28 -2.57
N PRO A 87 -6.02 16.23 -3.12
CA PRO A 87 -6.69 15.33 -4.04
C PRO A 87 -7.77 14.50 -3.34
N VAL A 88 -8.92 14.35 -4.00
CA VAL A 88 -10.02 13.47 -3.54
C VAL A 88 -9.58 12.01 -3.65
N VAL A 89 -8.95 11.64 -4.77
CA VAL A 89 -8.27 10.35 -4.92
C VAL A 89 -6.78 10.64 -5.07
N SER A 90 -5.98 10.13 -4.13
CA SER A 90 -4.54 10.38 -4.08
C SER A 90 -3.73 9.21 -4.64
N ALA A 91 -2.46 9.45 -4.95
CA ALA A 91 -1.51 8.37 -5.29
C ALA A 91 -1.35 7.33 -4.17
N PHE A 92 -1.62 7.72 -2.91
CA PHE A 92 -1.70 6.77 -1.79
C PHE A 92 -2.85 5.79 -2.00
N ALA A 93 -4.04 6.29 -2.34
CA ALA A 93 -5.21 5.45 -2.59
C ALA A 93 -4.95 4.45 -3.73
N VAL A 94 -4.23 4.87 -4.77
CA VAL A 94 -3.78 4.00 -5.85
C VAL A 94 -2.82 2.90 -5.36
N ARG A 95 -1.84 3.22 -4.50
CA ARG A 95 -0.99 2.21 -3.87
C ARG A 95 -1.77 1.25 -2.96
N ARG A 96 -2.86 1.71 -2.34
CA ARG A 96 -3.76 0.84 -1.59
C ARG A 96 -4.51 -0.13 -2.50
N LEU A 97 -5.00 0.33 -3.65
CA LEU A 97 -5.58 -0.56 -4.67
C LEU A 97 -4.58 -1.62 -5.16
N ILE A 98 -3.28 -1.28 -5.25
CA ILE A 98 -2.22 -2.25 -5.53
C ILE A 98 -2.07 -3.25 -4.38
N ALA A 99 -2.01 -2.76 -3.14
CA ALA A 99 -1.90 -3.62 -1.95
C ALA A 99 -3.11 -4.57 -1.79
N CYS A 100 -4.29 -4.15 -2.24
CA CYS A 100 -5.50 -4.97 -2.28
C CYS A 100 -5.57 -5.91 -3.51
N GLY A 101 -4.59 -5.88 -4.41
CA GLY A 101 -4.54 -6.73 -5.61
C GLY A 101 -5.46 -6.28 -6.76
N LEU A 102 -6.04 -5.08 -6.68
CA LEU A 102 -6.92 -4.54 -7.73
C LEU A 102 -6.14 -3.88 -8.86
N LEU A 103 -4.95 -3.34 -8.56
CA LEU A 103 -4.03 -2.79 -9.54
C LEU A 103 -2.68 -3.50 -9.47
N THR A 104 -1.95 -3.51 -10.58
CA THR A 104 -0.62 -4.13 -10.67
C THR A 104 0.44 -3.04 -10.80
N ASP A 105 1.45 -3.12 -9.94
CA ASP A 105 2.65 -2.29 -10.05
C ASP A 105 3.59 -2.83 -11.15
N LEU A 106 3.80 -2.04 -12.20
CA LEU A 106 4.58 -2.39 -13.38
C LEU A 106 6.03 -1.87 -13.33
N THR A 107 6.51 -1.36 -12.19
CA THR A 107 7.51 -0.28 -12.23
C THR A 107 8.96 -0.60 -12.53
N ALA A 108 9.66 -1.64 -12.12
CA ALA A 108 11.14 -1.68 -12.07
C ALA A 108 11.81 -0.75 -11.04
N ASN A 109 11.49 0.55 -11.01
CA ASN A 109 12.00 1.50 -10.01
C ASN A 109 11.02 1.68 -8.83
N PRO A 110 11.38 1.37 -7.58
CA PRO A 110 10.46 1.55 -6.44
C PRO A 110 9.96 2.99 -6.22
N GLU A 111 10.60 4.01 -6.81
CA GLU A 111 10.24 5.41 -6.60
C GLU A 111 9.06 5.93 -7.46
N ALA A 112 8.64 5.20 -8.51
CA ALA A 112 7.73 5.77 -9.53
C ALA A 112 6.66 4.80 -10.03
N VAL A 113 5.71 4.42 -9.17
CA VAL A 113 4.63 3.46 -9.49
C VAL A 113 3.98 3.69 -10.86
N LEU A 114 4.09 2.68 -11.74
CA LEU A 114 3.50 2.59 -13.08
C LEU A 114 2.37 1.56 -13.11
N ILE A 115 1.28 1.90 -13.80
CA ILE A 115 0.04 1.11 -13.81
C ILE A 115 -0.48 1.00 -15.23
N ASN A 116 -1.09 -0.15 -15.56
CA ASN A 116 -1.78 -0.31 -16.84
C ASN A 116 -3.05 0.57 -16.87
N PRO A 117 -3.18 1.54 -17.80
CA PRO A 117 -4.40 2.36 -17.92
C PRO A 117 -5.68 1.56 -18.17
N ASP A 118 -5.60 0.39 -18.81
CA ASP A 118 -6.77 -0.45 -19.07
C ASP A 118 -7.27 -1.11 -17.78
N GLN A 119 -6.34 -1.50 -16.90
CA GLN A 119 -6.67 -2.01 -15.58
C GLN A 119 -7.31 -0.93 -14.70
N VAL A 120 -6.87 0.32 -14.81
CA VAL A 120 -7.54 1.46 -14.12
C VAL A 120 -8.98 1.60 -14.60
N THR A 121 -9.21 1.50 -15.91
CA THR A 121 -10.57 1.55 -16.48
C THR A 121 -11.44 0.41 -15.94
N ALA A 122 -10.91 -0.80 -15.86
CA ALA A 122 -11.62 -1.94 -15.27
C ALA A 122 -11.94 -1.71 -13.79
N VAL A 123 -11.00 -1.19 -13.00
CA VAL A 123 -11.21 -0.87 -11.57
C VAL A 123 -12.29 0.19 -11.39
N CYS A 124 -12.34 1.22 -12.24
CA CYS A 124 -13.39 2.24 -12.20
C CYS A 124 -14.80 1.65 -12.37
N GLY A 125 -14.95 0.50 -13.01
CA GLY A 125 -16.22 -0.21 -13.16
C GLY A 125 -16.63 -1.09 -11.98
N ILE A 126 -15.79 -1.23 -10.95
CA ILE A 126 -16.09 -2.09 -9.79
C ILE A 126 -17.17 -1.44 -8.92
N GLU A 127 -18.23 -2.19 -8.64
CA GLU A 127 -19.28 -1.78 -7.72
C GLU A 127 -18.70 -1.51 -6.30
N GLY A 128 -19.08 -0.38 -5.72
CA GLY A 128 -18.61 0.02 -4.39
C GLY A 128 -17.16 0.51 -4.35
N LEU A 129 -16.53 0.86 -5.49
CA LEU A 129 -15.17 1.42 -5.51
C LEU A 129 -15.01 2.63 -4.56
N ALA A 130 -15.98 3.56 -4.55
CA ALA A 130 -15.95 4.71 -3.65
C ALA A 130 -15.87 4.30 -2.17
N GLN A 131 -16.64 3.29 -1.77
CA GLN A 131 -16.65 2.79 -0.40
C GLN A 131 -15.33 2.07 -0.06
N ARG A 132 -14.76 1.32 -1.00
CA ARG A 132 -13.43 0.71 -0.84
C ARG A 132 -12.34 1.78 -0.68
N LEU A 133 -12.36 2.84 -1.48
CA LEU A 133 -11.42 3.95 -1.37
C LEU A 133 -11.58 4.71 -0.05
N ALA A 134 -12.81 4.90 0.42
CA ALA A 134 -13.09 5.49 1.73
C ALA A 134 -12.53 4.62 2.87
N ALA A 135 -12.69 3.30 2.78
CA ALA A 135 -12.12 2.34 3.73
C ALA A 135 -10.57 2.38 3.73
N GLU A 136 -9.97 2.64 2.57
CA GLU A 136 -8.52 2.77 2.43
C GLU A 136 -8.00 4.21 2.63
N ALA A 137 -8.86 5.18 2.97
CA ALA A 137 -8.44 6.57 3.09
C ALA A 137 -7.36 6.73 4.18
N PRO A 138 -6.26 7.46 3.89
CA PRO A 138 -5.15 7.61 4.82
C PRO A 138 -5.52 8.48 6.01
N LEU A 139 -5.18 8.02 7.20
CA LEU A 139 -5.27 8.77 8.45
C LEU A 139 -3.88 8.91 9.06
N GLY A 140 -3.48 10.15 9.35
CA GLY A 140 -2.35 10.41 10.24
C GLY A 140 -2.68 10.03 11.70
N PRO A 141 -1.70 9.98 12.61
CA PRO A 141 -1.92 9.54 13.99
C PRO A 141 -2.99 10.32 14.75
N ASP A 142 -3.03 11.65 14.56
CA ASP A 142 -4.03 12.51 15.23
C ASP A 142 -5.44 12.27 14.66
N GLN A 143 -5.55 12.08 13.34
CA GLN A 143 -6.82 11.76 12.68
C GLN A 143 -7.33 10.37 13.08
N ALA A 144 -6.43 9.39 13.21
CA ALA A 144 -6.76 8.05 13.66
C ALA A 144 -7.27 8.05 15.12
N ALA A 145 -6.58 8.76 16.03
CA ALA A 145 -7.03 8.92 17.41
C ALA A 145 -8.40 9.60 17.50
N ALA A 146 -8.60 10.69 16.74
CA ALA A 146 -9.87 11.40 16.67
C ALA A 146 -11.00 10.51 16.14
N ARG A 147 -10.74 9.68 15.12
CA ARG A 147 -11.72 8.74 14.56
C ARG A 147 -12.18 7.68 15.58
N LEU A 148 -11.29 7.23 16.45
CA LEU A 148 -11.62 6.31 17.54
C LEU A 148 -12.32 6.99 18.73
N GLY A 149 -12.29 8.33 18.78
CA GLY A 149 -12.74 9.11 19.94
C GLY A 149 -11.81 9.01 21.15
N VAL A 150 -10.55 8.65 20.96
CA VAL A 150 -9.57 8.47 22.05
C VAL A 150 -8.50 9.56 22.02
N ARG A 151 -7.76 9.73 23.12
CA ARG A 151 -6.66 10.69 23.16
C ARG A 151 -5.49 10.19 22.33
N ARG A 152 -4.68 11.13 21.85
CA ARG A 152 -3.49 10.81 21.04
C ARG A 152 -2.51 9.86 21.74
N VAL A 153 -2.35 10.00 23.06
CA VAL A 153 -1.50 9.11 23.87
C VAL A 153 -2.03 7.68 23.94
N ASP A 154 -3.36 7.50 23.96
CA ASP A 154 -3.96 6.17 23.98
C ASP A 154 -3.71 5.46 22.64
N PHE A 155 -3.79 6.20 21.53
CA PHE A 155 -3.42 5.67 20.21
C PHE A 155 -1.92 5.32 20.09
N ASP A 156 -1.02 6.06 20.74
CA ASP A 156 0.40 5.67 20.80
C ASP A 156 0.58 4.34 21.55
N TYR A 157 -0.13 4.11 22.66
CA TYR A 157 -0.08 2.81 23.32
C TYR A 157 -0.58 1.68 22.43
N MET A 158 -1.62 1.89 21.62
CA MET A 158 -2.08 0.87 20.66
C MET A 158 -1.00 0.54 19.61
N ARG A 159 -0.20 1.53 19.21
CA ARG A 159 0.95 1.32 18.32
C ARG A 159 2.08 0.57 19.01
N ASP A 160 2.37 0.90 20.26
CA ASP A 160 3.40 0.22 21.06
C ASP A 160 3.01 -1.24 21.34
N LEU A 161 1.73 -1.52 21.50
CA LEU A 161 1.14 -2.86 21.60
C LEU A 161 1.04 -3.59 20.25
N LEU A 162 1.46 -2.94 19.15
CA LEU A 162 1.41 -3.46 17.78
C LEU A 162 0.00 -3.83 17.28
N TRP A 163 -1.05 -3.30 17.92
CA TRP A 163 -2.46 -3.52 17.51
C TRP A 163 -2.76 -2.88 16.16
N VAL A 164 -2.04 -1.82 15.83
CA VAL A 164 -2.15 -1.14 14.55
C VAL A 164 -0.76 -0.95 13.92
N ARG A 165 -0.67 -1.25 12.62
CA ARG A 165 0.55 -1.05 11.83
C ARG A 165 0.31 0.01 10.76
N PRO A 166 1.25 0.93 10.53
CA PRO A 166 1.16 1.86 9.42
C PRO A 166 1.09 1.10 8.09
N ALA A 167 0.16 1.51 7.22
CA ALA A 167 0.08 1.03 5.86
C ALA A 167 1.18 1.63 4.97
N GLU A 168 1.62 2.85 5.28
CA GLU A 168 2.72 3.54 4.60
C GLU A 168 3.36 4.55 5.55
N ARG A 169 4.55 5.05 5.22
CA ARG A 169 5.09 6.29 5.77
C ARG A 169 5.14 7.33 4.66
N ARG A 170 4.60 8.51 4.92
CA ARG A 170 4.54 9.61 3.96
C ARG A 170 5.36 10.78 4.47
N GLU A 171 6.17 11.35 3.59
CA GLU A 171 6.82 12.63 3.87
C GLU A 171 5.76 13.74 3.91
N VAL A 172 5.64 14.41 5.03
CA VAL A 172 4.77 15.58 5.23
C VAL A 172 5.65 16.78 5.54
N ARG A 173 5.43 17.88 4.81
CA ARG A 173 6.11 19.15 5.06
C ARG A 173 5.21 20.02 5.93
N PHE A 174 5.74 20.48 7.05
CA PHE A 174 5.05 21.42 7.92
C PHE A 174 5.54 22.84 7.62
N GLY A 175 4.64 23.72 7.18
CA GLY A 175 4.96 25.13 6.88
C GLY A 175 5.69 25.36 5.55
N THR A 176 6.15 26.60 5.33
CA THR A 176 6.76 27.09 4.08
C THR A 176 8.28 26.96 4.02
N SER A 177 8.94 26.49 5.08
CA SER A 177 10.40 26.38 5.13
C SER A 177 10.89 25.00 4.69
N ARG A 178 12.07 24.95 4.04
CA ARG A 178 12.78 23.71 3.66
C ARG A 178 13.26 22.87 4.87
N ALA A 179 13.00 23.30 6.10
CA ALA A 179 13.52 22.68 7.31
C ALA A 179 12.53 21.63 7.85
N GLY A 180 12.68 20.40 7.42
CA GLY A 180 12.13 19.24 8.12
C GLY A 180 10.85 18.69 7.51
N ALA A 181 10.97 18.08 6.33
CA ALA A 181 9.97 17.12 5.91
C ALA A 181 10.03 15.91 6.87
N VAL A 182 8.90 15.55 7.47
CA VAL A 182 8.82 14.48 8.48
C VAL A 182 8.11 13.29 7.88
N MET A 183 8.68 12.10 8.06
CA MET A 183 8.01 10.85 7.71
C MET A 183 6.93 10.54 8.74
N VAL A 184 5.67 10.72 8.35
CA VAL A 184 4.50 10.44 9.18
C VAL A 184 3.92 9.08 8.81
N PRO A 185 3.64 8.18 9.78
CA PRO A 185 2.94 6.94 9.51
C PRO A 185 1.48 7.22 9.11
N MET A 186 1.03 6.55 8.06
CA MET A 186 -0.34 6.60 7.56
C MET A 186 -1.04 5.28 7.83
N PHE A 187 -2.25 5.36 8.36
CA PHE A 187 -3.12 4.22 8.67
C PHE A 187 -4.32 4.21 7.72
N THR A 188 -4.91 3.05 7.48
CA THR A 188 -6.16 2.98 6.70
C THR A 188 -7.35 3.19 7.61
N THR A 189 -8.39 3.84 7.10
CA THR A 189 -9.66 4.03 7.82
C THR A 189 -10.21 2.68 8.32
N ALA A 190 -10.19 1.64 7.48
CA ALA A 190 -10.62 0.29 7.82
C ALA A 190 -9.80 -0.32 8.98
N SER A 191 -8.47 -0.18 8.96
CA SER A 191 -7.63 -0.70 10.04
C SER A 191 -7.90 -0.01 11.38
N ILE A 192 -8.32 1.26 11.36
CA ILE A 192 -8.69 1.99 12.57
C ILE A 192 -10.09 1.56 13.04
N ASP A 193 -11.07 1.48 12.13
CA ASP A 193 -12.44 1.07 12.46
C ASP A 193 -12.54 -0.36 12.98
N ALA A 194 -11.62 -1.23 12.58
CA ALA A 194 -11.58 -2.61 13.03
C ALA A 194 -11.06 -2.77 14.47
N LEU A 195 -10.36 -1.78 15.04
CA LEU A 195 -9.70 -1.92 16.35
C LEU A 195 -10.67 -2.30 17.48
N PRO A 196 -11.87 -1.67 17.61
CA PRO A 196 -12.80 -2.06 18.65
C PRO A 196 -13.32 -3.49 18.54
N GLY A 197 -13.52 -3.98 17.32
CA GLY A 197 -13.92 -5.38 17.11
C GLY A 197 -12.79 -6.38 17.29
N ALA A 198 -11.55 -5.97 17.01
CA ALA A 198 -10.35 -6.81 17.16
C ALA A 198 -9.89 -6.93 18.63
N HIS A 199 -10.22 -5.95 19.47
CA HIS A 199 -9.87 -5.92 20.89
C HIS A 199 -11.11 -5.77 21.78
N PRO A 200 -11.98 -6.80 21.84
CA PRO A 200 -13.18 -6.78 22.67
C PRO A 200 -12.85 -6.80 24.18
N GLU A 201 -11.62 -7.15 24.57
CA GLU A 201 -11.14 -7.13 25.94
C GLU A 201 -10.99 -5.71 26.52
N VAL A 202 -11.01 -4.68 25.67
CA VAL A 202 -10.89 -3.28 26.08
C VAL A 202 -12.28 -2.68 26.29
N ASP A 203 -12.47 -2.01 27.42
CA ASP A 203 -13.62 -1.11 27.60
C ASP A 203 -13.40 0.18 26.79
N TRP A 204 -13.92 0.18 25.57
CA TRP A 204 -13.79 1.30 24.64
C TRP A 204 -14.55 2.55 25.08
N GLU A 205 -15.66 2.39 25.81
CA GLU A 205 -16.39 3.54 26.35
C GLU A 205 -15.59 4.21 27.46
N GLN A 206 -15.05 3.42 28.39
CA GLN A 206 -14.13 3.91 29.40
C GLN A 206 -12.93 4.61 28.75
N LEU A 207 -12.30 3.98 27.76
CA LEU A 207 -11.11 4.53 27.09
C LEU A 207 -11.40 5.89 26.43
N ARG A 208 -12.56 6.05 25.78
CA ARG A 208 -13.00 7.32 25.20
C ARG A 208 -13.33 8.39 26.25
N SER A 209 -13.73 7.99 27.45
CA SER A 209 -14.08 8.91 28.53
C SER A 209 -12.88 9.45 29.33
N VAL A 210 -11.68 8.90 29.13
CA VAL A 210 -10.51 9.24 29.96
C VAL A 210 -10.12 10.72 29.79
N GLY A 211 -10.14 11.45 30.90
CA GLY A 211 -9.85 12.88 30.93
C GLY A 211 -8.37 13.22 30.84
N LYS A 212 -8.05 14.51 30.66
CA LYS A 212 -6.68 15.02 30.74
C LYS A 212 -6.07 14.75 32.13
N GLY A 213 -4.83 14.28 32.17
CA GLY A 213 -4.12 13.97 33.44
C GLY A 213 -4.45 12.61 34.04
N GLN A 214 -5.48 11.91 33.55
CA GLN A 214 -5.78 10.55 33.95
C GLN A 214 -4.92 9.55 33.18
N ARG A 215 -4.49 8.50 33.88
CA ARG A 215 -3.66 7.44 33.30
C ARG A 215 -4.48 6.59 32.33
N SER A 216 -3.87 6.26 31.18
CA SER A 216 -4.48 5.36 30.21
C SER A 216 -4.66 3.94 30.77
N PRO A 217 -5.83 3.30 30.60
CA PRO A 217 -6.02 1.88 30.85
C PRO A 217 -5.03 1.01 30.06
N LEU A 218 -4.67 1.43 28.84
CA LEU A 218 -3.73 0.69 27.97
C LEU A 218 -2.29 0.68 28.51
N ALA A 219 -1.95 1.63 29.38
CA ALA A 219 -0.62 1.68 30.00
C ALA A 219 -0.35 0.49 30.93
N VAL A 220 -1.39 -0.21 31.40
CA VAL A 220 -1.26 -1.45 32.17
C VAL A 220 -0.89 -2.61 31.24
N LEU A 221 -1.55 -2.71 30.09
CA LEU A 221 -1.29 -3.74 29.08
C LEU A 221 0.12 -3.64 28.50
N VAL A 222 0.58 -2.42 28.21
CA VAL A 222 1.96 -2.18 27.73
C VAL A 222 2.99 -2.68 28.75
N ARG A 223 2.75 -2.45 30.05
CA ARG A 223 3.64 -2.91 31.11
C ARG A 223 3.64 -4.43 31.25
N ALA A 224 2.47 -5.07 31.13
CA ALA A 224 2.36 -6.52 31.16
C ALA A 224 3.14 -7.16 29.99
N MET A 225 2.95 -6.65 28.77
CA MET A 225 3.66 -7.14 27.59
C MET A 225 5.18 -6.99 27.71
N ALA A 226 5.66 -5.88 28.28
CA ALA A 226 7.08 -5.66 28.51
C ALA A 226 7.67 -6.62 29.57
N ALA A 227 6.89 -6.98 30.60
CA ALA A 227 7.31 -7.95 31.61
C ALA A 227 7.42 -9.38 31.04
N ASP A 228 6.46 -9.79 30.21
CA ASP A 228 6.48 -11.10 29.55
C ASP A 228 7.62 -11.24 28.55
N ALA A 229 7.90 -10.17 27.78
CA ALA A 229 9.04 -10.14 26.85
C ALA A 229 10.39 -10.27 27.58
N GLY A 230 10.52 -9.70 28.78
CA GLY A 230 11.72 -9.82 29.61
C GLY A 230 11.93 -11.23 30.18
N GLN A 231 10.85 -11.98 30.43
CA GLN A 231 10.92 -13.37 30.93
C GLN A 231 11.30 -14.38 29.84
N LEU A 232 11.01 -14.09 28.57
CA LEU A 232 11.41 -14.96 27.43
C LEU A 232 12.88 -14.77 27.00
N THR A 233 13.56 -13.76 27.54
CA THR A 233 14.96 -13.44 27.24
C THR A 233 15.94 -13.74 28.38
N ALA A 234 15.46 -14.32 29.48
CA ALA A 234 16.25 -14.71 30.66
C ALA A 234 16.30 -16.23 30.81
#